data_AF-A0A0D0UXJ5-F1
#
_entry.id   AF-A0A0D0UXJ5-F1
#
_cell.length_a   1.000
_cell.length_b   1.000
_cell.length_c   1.000
_cell.angle_alpha   90.00
_cell.angle_beta   90.00
_cell.angle_gamma   90.00
#
_symmetry.space_group_name_H-M   'P 1'
#
loop_
_entity.id
_entity.type
_entity.pdbx_description
1 polymer ?
#
loop_
_entity_poly.entity_id
_entity_poly.type
_entity_poly.pdbx_seq_one_letter_code
_entity_poly.pdbx_strand_id
1 'polypeptide(L)'
;MARAITSAVPKRGRSASSPLTDLEPEIPAPMAVKPKRAFRSTKTKKEEDKENDNCEDESTPAKKQRVSKAKAWPPAELEPMLHLPRQGYPTFKLPSSTACLNGGIAPPNDGSQPMLLGAHVSAAGGPATALLRAGLAGANGLALFVKSQRQWKSKPYEEDTMQRFKELMKSKEEGGMGYGPESILVHGSYLINLGVKWKVSYECFKDDIARCHQLGIKLYNWHPGSTVGACTKEESFALIAKAINQVHKDVPEVITVIENMANAGSNIVGTAWSDLSSIIELVEDKSRVRVCIDTCHTFAAGYDIRTRETYAETMRKFDEVVGNKYLAGVHLNDSKADLGANKDLHENIGLGKIGLTAFRCIMRDPLMAGIPLVLETPAPDSPIPAEHLSIWTKEIALLYEIQAIEDEEWEVKKGDIEERWRKERDAINPPKEKKKPVARGKTKKAKKAEDEGCSHDED
;
A
#
# COMPACT_ATOMS: atom_id res chain seq x y z
N MET A 1 28.08 -12.28 -64.20
CA MET A 1 28.70 -13.61 -64.10
C MET A 1 28.58 -14.10 -62.67
N ALA A 2 27.98 -15.26 -62.50
CA ALA A 2 27.59 -15.86 -61.24
C ALA A 2 28.76 -16.57 -60.53
N ARG A 3 28.68 -16.67 -59.20
CA ARG A 3 28.85 -17.97 -58.52
C ARG A 3 28.21 -17.94 -57.13
N ALA A 4 27.26 -18.85 -56.96
CA ALA A 4 26.53 -19.16 -55.74
C ALA A 4 27.37 -20.05 -54.82
N ILE A 5 27.11 -19.96 -53.51
CA ILE A 5 27.42 -21.03 -52.55
C ILE A 5 26.17 -21.20 -51.66
N THR A 6 25.57 -22.38 -51.78
CA THR A 6 24.47 -22.92 -50.99
C THR A 6 24.96 -24.16 -50.25
N SER A 7 24.67 -24.30 -48.95
CA SER A 7 24.49 -25.57 -48.22
C SER A 7 24.23 -25.27 -46.74
N ALA A 8 23.46 -26.00 -45.94
CA ALA A 8 22.45 -27.02 -46.10
C ALA A 8 21.85 -27.23 -44.69
N VAL A 9 20.54 -27.46 -44.61
CA VAL A 9 19.77 -27.72 -43.39
C VAL A 9 19.92 -29.19 -42.97
N PRO A 10 20.11 -29.54 -41.68
CA PRO A 10 20.00 -30.93 -41.24
C PRO A 10 18.54 -31.32 -40.97
N LYS A 11 18.19 -32.51 -41.48
CA LYS A 11 16.86 -33.14 -41.45
C LYS A 11 16.47 -33.66 -40.06
N ARG A 12 15.16 -33.58 -39.81
CA ARG A 12 14.39 -34.26 -38.75
C ARG A 12 14.57 -35.79 -38.80
N GLY A 13 14.88 -36.39 -37.66
CA GLY A 13 14.74 -37.82 -37.41
C GLY A 13 13.41 -38.11 -36.69
N ARG A 14 12.63 -39.05 -37.24
CA ARG A 14 11.43 -39.66 -36.63
C ARG A 14 11.86 -40.87 -35.79
N SER A 15 11.33 -41.01 -34.57
CA SER A 15 11.20 -42.28 -33.84
C SER A 15 9.86 -42.25 -33.09
N ALA A 16 8.84 -42.93 -33.61
CA ALA A 16 8.40 -44.26 -33.15
C ALA A 16 7.64 -44.18 -31.81
N SER A 17 6.32 -44.10 -31.94
CA SER A 17 5.31 -44.21 -30.89
C SER A 17 5.02 -45.67 -30.56
N SER A 18 5.06 -46.03 -29.28
CA SER A 18 4.31 -47.15 -28.71
C SER A 18 3.70 -46.73 -27.36
N PRO A 19 2.49 -47.19 -27.02
CA PRO A 19 1.70 -46.67 -25.92
C PRO A 19 2.09 -47.35 -24.60
N LEU A 20 2.37 -46.55 -23.58
CA LEU A 20 2.49 -47.04 -22.21
C LEU A 20 1.28 -46.58 -21.42
N THR A 21 0.62 -47.61 -20.90
CA THR A 21 -0.60 -47.70 -20.12
C THR A 21 -0.51 -46.98 -18.77
N ASP A 22 -1.69 -46.61 -18.28
CA ASP A 22 -2.05 -46.02 -17.00
C ASP A 22 -1.21 -46.52 -15.80
N LEU A 23 -0.57 -45.59 -15.11
CA LEU A 23 -0.12 -45.76 -13.72
C LEU A 23 -0.39 -44.45 -12.97
N GLU A 24 -1.53 -44.41 -12.29
CA GLU A 24 -1.84 -43.41 -11.26
C GLU A 24 -0.85 -43.56 -10.08
N PRO A 25 -0.32 -42.48 -9.51
CA PRO A 25 0.42 -42.57 -8.26
C PRO A 25 -0.55 -42.70 -7.07
N GLU A 26 -0.52 -43.86 -6.41
CA GLU A 26 -1.23 -44.11 -5.15
C GLU A 26 -0.81 -43.09 -4.07
N ILE A 27 -1.80 -42.38 -3.53
CA ILE A 27 -1.66 -41.49 -2.37
C ILE A 27 -1.84 -42.34 -1.11
N PRO A 28 -0.87 -42.39 -0.17
CA PRO A 28 -1.08 -43.13 1.07
C PRO A 28 -2.12 -42.42 1.96
N ALA A 29 -3.11 -43.19 2.39
CA ALA A 29 -4.20 -42.73 3.26
C ALA A 29 -3.70 -42.19 4.62
N PRO A 30 -4.35 -41.18 5.20
CA PRO A 30 -3.99 -40.63 6.49
C PRO A 30 -4.33 -41.61 7.64
N MET A 31 -3.39 -41.80 8.55
CA MET A 31 -3.57 -42.59 9.77
C MET A 31 -4.65 -41.98 10.67
N ALA A 32 -5.59 -42.82 11.10
CA ALA A 32 -6.73 -42.48 11.95
C ALA A 32 -6.30 -41.98 13.34
N VAL A 33 -6.67 -40.73 13.67
CA VAL A 33 -6.64 -40.21 15.03
C VAL A 33 -8.01 -40.46 15.68
N LYS A 34 -8.03 -41.27 16.74
CA LYS A 34 -9.23 -41.61 17.51
C LYS A 34 -9.81 -40.38 18.23
N PRO A 35 -11.14 -40.26 18.36
CA PRO A 35 -11.79 -39.11 18.98
C PRO A 35 -11.69 -39.20 20.51
N LYS A 36 -11.20 -38.15 21.18
CA LYS A 36 -11.36 -38.01 22.63
C LYS A 36 -12.69 -37.31 22.93
N ARG A 37 -13.49 -38.05 23.71
CA ARG A 37 -14.84 -37.80 24.21
C ARG A 37 -15.07 -36.39 24.76
N ALA A 38 -16.27 -35.88 24.45
CA ALA A 38 -16.96 -34.81 25.16
C ALA A 38 -17.12 -35.16 26.65
N PHE A 39 -16.86 -34.18 27.51
CA PHE A 39 -17.21 -34.23 28.93
C PHE A 39 -18.42 -33.30 29.15
N ARG A 40 -19.57 -33.89 29.43
CA ARG A 40 -20.75 -33.23 30.01
C ARG A 40 -21.12 -34.03 31.26
N SER A 41 -21.68 -33.32 32.23
CA SER A 41 -22.21 -33.77 33.54
C SER A 41 -21.18 -33.56 34.66
N THR A 42 -21.47 -32.89 35.77
CA THR A 42 -22.72 -32.90 36.57
C THR A 42 -22.96 -31.56 37.28
N LYS A 43 -24.22 -31.13 37.31
CA LYS A 43 -24.76 -30.20 38.32
C LYS A 43 -24.84 -30.92 39.65
N THR A 44 -24.36 -30.32 40.72
CA THR A 44 -24.74 -30.67 42.10
C THR A 44 -25.87 -29.75 42.52
N LYS A 45 -27.04 -30.35 42.81
CA LYS A 45 -28.14 -29.74 43.55
C LYS A 45 -27.70 -29.48 45.00
N LYS A 46 -28.09 -28.35 45.56
CA LYS A 46 -28.41 -28.23 46.98
C LYS A 46 -29.77 -27.52 47.07
N GLU A 47 -30.73 -28.25 47.60
CA GLU A 47 -32.10 -27.83 47.93
C GLU A 47 -32.11 -27.13 49.30
N GLU A 48 -33.17 -26.33 49.50
CA GLU A 48 -33.77 -25.77 50.74
C GLU A 48 -34.13 -24.29 50.48
N ASP A 49 -35.34 -23.77 50.74
CA ASP A 49 -36.64 -24.33 51.12
C ASP A 49 -37.66 -23.16 50.96
N LYS A 50 -38.88 -23.44 50.45
CA LYS A 50 -40.19 -22.73 50.60
C LYS A 50 -40.28 -21.22 50.24
N GLU A 51 -41.30 -20.74 49.52
CA GLU A 51 -42.74 -20.88 49.77
C GLU A 51 -43.54 -20.50 48.51
N ASN A 52 -44.69 -21.15 48.30
CA ASN A 52 -45.62 -20.92 47.20
C ASN A 52 -46.33 -19.56 47.32
N ASP A 53 -46.47 -18.85 46.21
CA ASP A 53 -47.79 -18.28 45.87
C ASP A 53 -47.98 -18.27 44.35
N ASN A 54 -49.04 -18.91 43.90
CA ASN A 54 -49.47 -18.97 42.50
C ASN A 54 -50.41 -17.80 42.23
N CYS A 55 -50.26 -17.12 41.09
CA CYS A 55 -51.32 -16.97 40.08
C CYS A 55 -50.78 -16.21 38.85
N GLU A 56 -51.20 -16.71 37.70
CA GLU A 56 -50.75 -16.44 36.34
C GLU A 56 -51.22 -15.08 35.82
N ASP A 57 -50.38 -14.37 35.05
CA ASP A 57 -50.74 -13.91 33.70
C ASP A 57 -49.46 -13.52 32.92
N GLU A 58 -49.26 -14.13 31.76
CA GLU A 58 -48.10 -13.92 30.90
C GLU A 58 -48.24 -12.60 30.11
N SER A 59 -47.38 -11.62 30.42
CA SER A 59 -46.98 -10.61 29.44
C SER A 59 -45.46 -10.45 29.47
N THR A 60 -44.77 -11.14 28.57
CA THR A 60 -43.32 -10.93 28.37
C THR A 60 -43.10 -9.61 27.63
N PRO A 61 -42.33 -8.65 28.17
CA PRO A 61 -42.04 -7.41 27.45
C PRO A 61 -41.06 -7.70 26.32
N ALA A 62 -41.43 -7.30 25.10
CA ALA A 62 -40.56 -7.32 23.93
C ALA A 62 -39.18 -6.70 24.24
N LYS A 63 -38.11 -7.43 23.91
CA LYS A 63 -36.73 -6.90 23.94
C LYS A 63 -36.68 -5.67 23.04
N LYS A 64 -36.63 -4.47 23.65
CA LYS A 64 -36.34 -3.22 22.94
C LYS A 64 -35.03 -3.40 22.15
N GLN A 65 -35.12 -3.38 20.82
CA GLN A 65 -33.97 -3.15 19.97
C GLN A 65 -33.30 -1.86 20.44
N ARG A 66 -32.03 -1.94 20.87
CA ARG A 66 -31.19 -0.74 21.02
C ARG A 66 -30.99 -0.17 19.62
N VAL A 67 -31.83 0.79 19.24
CA VAL A 67 -31.51 1.72 18.16
C VAL A 67 -30.28 2.48 18.62
N SER A 68 -29.11 2.12 18.12
CA SER A 68 -27.91 2.94 18.31
C SER A 68 -28.23 4.31 17.71
N LYS A 69 -28.25 5.37 18.52
CA LYS A 69 -28.30 6.74 18.00
C LYS A 69 -27.21 6.85 16.94
N ALA A 70 -27.60 7.11 15.70
CA ALA A 70 -26.64 7.33 14.63
C ALA A 70 -25.70 8.45 15.09
N LYS A 71 -24.39 8.17 15.12
CA LYS A 71 -23.40 9.24 15.33
C LYS A 71 -23.59 10.25 14.20
N ALA A 72 -23.49 11.55 14.53
CA ALA A 72 -23.57 12.62 13.55
C ALA A 72 -22.60 12.34 12.38
N TRP A 73 -23.06 12.59 11.17
CA TRP A 73 -22.28 12.42 9.94
C TRP A 73 -22.32 13.74 9.15
N PRO A 74 -21.16 14.22 8.66
CA PRO A 74 -19.81 13.71 8.92
C PRO A 74 -19.41 13.90 10.40
N PRO A 75 -18.34 13.24 10.91
CA PRO A 75 -17.76 13.57 12.20
C PRO A 75 -17.41 15.06 12.27
N ALA A 76 -17.67 15.71 13.42
CA ALA A 76 -17.51 17.16 13.58
C ALA A 76 -16.09 17.64 13.24
N GLU A 77 -15.09 16.85 13.57
CA GLU A 77 -13.68 17.11 13.30
C GLU A 77 -13.30 16.95 11.81
N LEU A 78 -14.19 16.42 10.98
CA LEU A 78 -14.01 16.19 9.55
C LEU A 78 -14.93 17.03 8.66
N GLU A 79 -15.67 17.99 9.23
CA GLU A 79 -16.65 18.76 8.49
C GLU A 79 -16.04 19.49 7.28
N PRO A 80 -16.67 19.42 6.07
CA PRO A 80 -16.17 20.05 4.86
C PRO A 80 -15.82 21.54 4.98
N MET A 81 -16.48 22.28 5.88
CA MET A 81 -16.18 23.70 6.11
C MET A 81 -14.80 23.96 6.73
N LEU A 82 -14.19 22.94 7.35
CA LEU A 82 -12.85 23.03 7.93
C LEU A 82 -11.75 22.80 6.89
N HIS A 83 -12.11 22.42 5.66
CA HIS A 83 -11.16 21.97 4.66
C HIS A 83 -10.46 23.16 4.03
N LEU A 84 -9.13 23.04 3.86
CA LEU A 84 -8.36 24.04 3.16
C LEU A 84 -8.84 24.12 1.70
N PRO A 85 -8.89 25.32 1.10
CA PRO A 85 -9.12 25.44 -0.33
C PRO A 85 -8.11 24.58 -1.10
N ARG A 86 -8.61 23.70 -1.98
CA ARG A 86 -7.76 22.94 -2.92
C ARG A 86 -6.98 23.85 -3.89
N GLN A 87 -7.37 25.12 -3.97
CA GLN A 87 -6.77 26.16 -4.79
C GLN A 87 -5.99 27.12 -3.90
N GLY A 88 -4.73 27.39 -4.24
CA GLY A 88 -3.94 28.37 -3.48
C GLY A 88 -2.43 28.20 -3.59
N TYR A 89 -1.98 27.04 -4.06
CA TYR A 89 -0.57 26.85 -4.35
C TYR A 89 -0.25 27.27 -5.79
N PRO A 90 0.85 28.01 -6.03
CA PRO A 90 1.34 28.25 -7.39
C PRO A 90 1.56 26.88 -8.05
N THR A 91 0.78 26.58 -9.08
CA THR A 91 0.96 25.34 -9.84
C THR A 91 1.95 25.63 -10.94
N PHE A 92 3.01 24.83 -11.01
CA PHE A 92 3.87 24.83 -12.17
C PHE A 92 3.01 24.47 -13.38
N LYS A 93 2.93 25.36 -14.37
CA LYS A 93 2.16 25.10 -15.58
C LYS A 93 2.90 24.05 -16.40
N LEU A 94 2.49 22.79 -16.25
CA LEU A 94 2.90 21.75 -17.16
C LEU A 94 2.50 22.15 -18.60
N PRO A 95 3.32 21.81 -19.61
CA PRO A 95 2.95 22.02 -21.01
C PRO A 95 1.59 21.41 -21.29
N SER A 96 0.72 22.11 -22.03
CA SER A 96 -0.55 21.55 -22.45
C SER A 96 -0.28 20.32 -23.32
N SER A 97 -0.68 19.14 -22.85
CA SER A 97 -0.65 17.90 -23.63
C SER A 97 -2.08 17.49 -23.96
N THR A 98 -2.33 17.20 -25.24
CA THR A 98 -3.60 16.61 -25.72
C THR A 98 -3.63 15.09 -25.54
N ALA A 99 -2.57 14.48 -24.99
CA ALA A 99 -2.45 13.05 -24.78
C ALA A 99 -1.95 12.73 -23.36
N CYS A 100 -2.53 11.71 -22.73
CA CYS A 100 -1.94 11.08 -21.55
C CYS A 100 -0.64 10.39 -21.99
N LEU A 101 0.50 10.96 -21.61
CA LEU A 101 1.83 10.38 -21.86
C LEU A 101 2.08 9.14 -20.97
N ASN A 102 1.23 8.97 -19.97
CA ASN A 102 1.22 7.87 -19.00
C ASN A 102 0.00 6.95 -19.20
N GLY A 103 -0.19 6.00 -18.29
CA GLY A 103 -1.34 5.10 -18.25
C GLY A 103 -2.53 5.60 -17.45
N GLY A 104 -2.56 6.89 -17.12
CA GLY A 104 -3.61 7.54 -16.32
C GLY A 104 -4.99 7.46 -16.96
N ILE A 105 -6.02 7.62 -16.12
CA ILE A 105 -7.40 7.68 -16.57
C ILE A 105 -7.65 9.11 -17.05
N ALA A 106 -7.99 9.28 -18.33
CA ALA A 106 -8.33 10.59 -18.87
C ALA A 106 -9.54 11.17 -18.09
N PRO A 107 -9.49 12.43 -17.66
CA PRO A 107 -10.61 13.03 -16.98
C PRO A 107 -11.76 13.25 -17.96
N PRO A 108 -12.97 13.49 -17.43
CA PRO A 108 -14.16 13.65 -18.26
C PRO A 108 -14.15 14.85 -19.22
N ASN A 109 -13.29 15.86 -19.00
CA ASN A 109 -13.25 17.10 -19.79
C ASN A 109 -11.85 17.37 -20.38
N ASP A 110 -11.81 18.15 -21.47
CA ASP A 110 -10.62 18.56 -22.24
C ASP A 110 -9.72 19.60 -21.55
N GLY A 111 -9.91 19.83 -20.24
CA GLY A 111 -9.16 20.78 -19.45
C GLY A 111 -7.74 20.34 -19.10
N SER A 112 -6.94 21.27 -18.55
CA SER A 112 -5.61 20.95 -18.03
C SER A 112 -5.69 19.87 -16.95
N GLN A 113 -4.93 18.79 -17.10
CA GLN A 113 -4.78 17.75 -16.08
C GLN A 113 -4.04 18.33 -14.87
N PRO A 114 -4.70 18.53 -13.71
CA PRO A 114 -3.97 18.92 -12.52
C PRO A 114 -3.11 17.74 -12.05
N MET A 115 -2.04 18.03 -11.32
CA MET A 115 -1.39 17.01 -10.49
C MET A 115 -2.35 16.60 -9.38
N LEU A 116 -2.48 15.29 -9.15
CA LEU A 116 -3.36 14.72 -8.12
C LEU A 116 -2.50 14.34 -6.92
N LEU A 117 -2.18 15.31 -6.08
CA LEU A 117 -1.27 15.16 -4.95
C LEU A 117 -2.03 14.93 -3.64
N GLY A 118 -1.54 14.00 -2.82
CA GLY A 118 -2.04 13.77 -1.48
C GLY A 118 -1.25 12.78 -0.67
N ALA A 119 -1.94 12.03 0.19
CA ALA A 119 -1.34 11.09 1.12
C ALA A 119 -2.19 9.82 1.29
N HIS A 120 -1.58 8.77 1.84
CA HIS A 120 -2.29 7.58 2.27
C HIS A 120 -3.01 7.84 3.59
N VAL A 121 -4.30 8.14 3.53
CA VAL A 121 -5.10 8.54 4.70
C VAL A 121 -5.87 7.37 5.33
N SER A 122 -6.19 7.53 6.62
CA SER A 122 -6.99 6.54 7.34
C SER A 122 -8.44 6.51 6.86
N ALA A 123 -8.99 5.31 6.70
CA ALA A 123 -10.42 5.06 6.46
C ALA A 123 -11.18 4.70 7.77
N ALA A 124 -10.59 4.96 8.94
CA ALA A 124 -11.24 4.69 10.22
C ALA A 124 -12.53 5.52 10.38
N GLY A 125 -13.63 4.85 10.70
CA GLY A 125 -14.98 5.44 10.68
C GLY A 125 -15.74 5.23 9.36
N GLY A 126 -15.13 4.55 8.39
CA GLY A 126 -15.72 4.21 7.08
C GLY A 126 -14.95 4.85 5.93
N PRO A 127 -15.00 4.28 4.71
CA PRO A 127 -14.21 4.74 3.56
C PRO A 127 -14.44 6.22 3.23
N ALA A 128 -15.66 6.75 3.41
CA ALA A 128 -15.98 8.14 3.13
C ALA A 128 -15.20 9.13 4.02
N THR A 129 -14.76 8.71 5.21
CA THR A 129 -13.91 9.54 6.08
C THR A 129 -12.52 9.78 5.50
N ALA A 130 -12.03 8.90 4.62
CA ALA A 130 -10.74 9.09 3.93
C ALA A 130 -10.79 10.32 3.02
N LEU A 131 -11.88 10.50 2.25
CA LEU A 131 -12.06 11.66 1.39
C LEU A 131 -12.07 12.97 2.21
N LEU A 132 -12.77 12.97 3.35
CA LEU A 132 -12.80 14.13 4.24
C LEU A 132 -11.42 14.46 4.82
N ARG A 133 -10.65 13.44 5.25
CA ARG A 133 -9.29 13.62 5.77
C ARG A 133 -8.33 14.11 4.69
N ALA A 134 -8.44 13.60 3.47
CA ALA A 134 -7.67 14.10 2.34
C ALA A 134 -8.00 15.58 2.07
N GLY A 135 -9.28 15.96 2.14
CA GLY A 135 -9.70 17.37 1.98
C GLY A 135 -9.10 18.29 3.04
N LEU A 136 -9.12 17.87 4.31
CA LEU A 136 -8.46 18.60 5.39
C LEU A 136 -6.94 18.74 5.19
N ALA A 137 -6.29 17.74 4.59
CA ALA A 137 -4.87 17.82 4.27
C ALA A 137 -4.55 18.82 3.15
N GLY A 138 -5.56 19.32 2.42
CA GLY A 138 -5.36 20.08 1.18
C GLY A 138 -5.12 19.19 -0.05
N ALA A 139 -5.39 17.89 0.05
CA ALA A 139 -5.10 16.92 -0.99
C ALA A 139 -6.21 16.84 -2.05
N ASN A 140 -5.79 16.66 -3.31
CA ASN A 140 -6.67 16.40 -4.45
C ASN A 140 -6.41 15.02 -5.10
N GLY A 141 -5.40 14.29 -4.65
CA GLY A 141 -5.26 12.82 -4.79
C GLY A 141 -5.21 12.15 -3.41
N LEU A 142 -5.39 10.83 -3.32
CA LEU A 142 -5.21 10.09 -2.07
C LEU A 142 -5.02 8.58 -2.30
N ALA A 143 -4.53 7.91 -1.25
CA ALA A 143 -4.69 6.48 -1.07
C ALA A 143 -5.46 6.15 0.20
N LEU A 144 -6.03 4.95 0.23
CA LEU A 144 -6.67 4.37 1.41
C LEU A 144 -6.62 2.84 1.36
N PHE A 145 -6.78 2.21 2.52
CA PHE A 145 -7.22 0.82 2.58
C PHE A 145 -8.75 0.75 2.52
N VAL A 146 -9.30 -0.10 1.65
CA VAL A 146 -10.76 -0.35 1.60
C VAL A 146 -11.25 -1.20 2.78
N LYS A 147 -10.37 -1.98 3.41
CA LYS A 147 -10.68 -2.76 4.60
C LYS A 147 -9.49 -2.82 5.54
N SER A 148 -9.63 -3.48 6.69
CA SER A 148 -8.48 -3.67 7.58
C SER A 148 -7.41 -4.51 6.89
N GLN A 149 -6.25 -3.89 6.71
CA GLN A 149 -5.06 -4.47 6.13
C GLN A 149 -4.43 -5.57 7.00
N ARG A 150 -4.91 -5.74 8.25
CA ARG A 150 -4.47 -6.77 9.21
C ARG A 150 -5.35 -8.02 9.20
N GLN A 151 -6.41 -8.05 8.38
CA GLN A 151 -7.40 -9.13 8.37
C GLN A 151 -7.67 -9.63 6.95
N TRP A 152 -7.81 -10.95 6.80
CA TRP A 152 -8.16 -11.58 5.52
C TRP A 152 -9.60 -11.27 5.09
N LYS A 153 -10.54 -11.28 6.03
CA LYS A 153 -11.96 -11.09 5.77
C LYS A 153 -12.47 -9.85 6.50
N SER A 154 -13.41 -9.15 5.88
CA SER A 154 -14.13 -8.03 6.47
C SER A 154 -15.61 -8.15 6.16
N LYS A 155 -16.46 -7.48 6.97
CA LYS A 155 -17.89 -7.46 6.71
C LYS A 155 -18.18 -6.80 5.35
N PRO A 156 -19.22 -7.22 4.62
CA PRO A 156 -19.70 -6.47 3.46
C PRO A 156 -19.97 -5.01 3.81
N TYR A 157 -19.87 -4.11 2.84
CA TYR A 157 -20.31 -2.74 3.06
C TYR A 157 -21.84 -2.67 3.16
N GLU A 158 -22.33 -1.83 4.05
CA GLU A 158 -23.73 -1.43 4.09
C GLU A 158 -24.00 -0.40 2.98
N GLU A 159 -25.22 -0.36 2.46
CA GLU A 159 -25.59 0.53 1.34
C GLU A 159 -25.30 2.00 1.64
N ASP A 160 -25.67 2.48 2.83
CA ASP A 160 -25.41 3.84 3.30
C ASP A 160 -23.91 4.18 3.35
N THR A 161 -23.03 3.19 3.59
CA THR A 161 -21.57 3.40 3.54
C THR A 161 -21.09 3.66 2.11
N MET A 162 -21.61 2.89 1.15
CA MET A 162 -21.27 3.06 -0.27
C MET A 162 -21.83 4.37 -0.82
N GLN A 163 -23.07 4.70 -0.46
CA GLN A 163 -23.74 5.91 -0.89
C GLN A 163 -23.01 7.17 -0.41
N ARG A 164 -22.63 7.25 0.87
CA ARG A 164 -21.85 8.38 1.41
C ARG A 164 -20.52 8.58 0.67
N PHE A 165 -19.85 7.48 0.32
CA PHE A 165 -18.58 7.56 -0.40
C PHE A 165 -18.80 8.15 -1.81
N LYS A 166 -19.78 7.60 -2.55
CA LYS A 166 -20.12 8.06 -3.90
C LYS A 166 -20.60 9.52 -3.91
N GLU A 167 -21.36 9.94 -2.91
CA GLU A 167 -21.79 11.34 -2.75
C GLU A 167 -20.62 12.29 -2.57
N LEU A 168 -19.63 11.92 -1.74
CA LEU A 168 -18.43 12.73 -1.56
C LEU A 168 -17.50 12.73 -2.79
N MET A 169 -17.54 11.71 -3.66
CA MET A 169 -16.78 11.70 -4.91
C MET A 169 -17.29 12.71 -5.94
N LYS A 170 -18.60 13.02 -5.94
CA LYS A 170 -19.22 13.96 -6.88
C LYS A 170 -18.52 15.31 -6.93
N SER A 171 -18.74 16.05 -8.01
CA SER A 171 -18.13 17.38 -8.17
C SER A 171 -18.56 18.34 -7.05
N LYS A 172 -17.82 19.44 -6.88
CA LYS A 172 -18.20 20.46 -5.88
C LYS A 172 -19.53 21.13 -6.24
N GLU A 173 -19.80 21.31 -7.52
CA GLU A 173 -21.05 21.85 -8.06
C GLU A 173 -22.24 20.93 -7.75
N GLU A 174 -22.01 19.62 -7.71
CA GLU A 174 -22.98 18.60 -7.30
C GLU A 174 -23.08 18.41 -5.77
N GLY A 175 -22.34 19.20 -4.99
CA GLY A 175 -22.33 19.14 -3.52
C GLY A 175 -21.38 18.08 -2.92
N GLY A 176 -20.55 17.43 -3.75
CA GLY A 176 -19.50 16.53 -3.30
C GLY A 176 -18.18 17.25 -3.02
N MET A 177 -17.08 16.47 -2.91
CA MET A 177 -15.75 17.02 -2.70
C MET A 177 -14.96 17.21 -4.00
N GLY A 178 -15.35 16.52 -5.09
CA GLY A 178 -14.65 16.52 -6.37
C GLY A 178 -13.46 15.57 -6.40
N TYR A 179 -13.60 14.36 -5.85
CA TYR A 179 -12.59 13.29 -6.01
C TYR A 179 -13.03 12.37 -7.14
N GLY A 180 -12.47 12.61 -8.34
CA GLY A 180 -12.68 11.73 -9.48
C GLY A 180 -12.07 10.34 -9.24
N PRO A 181 -12.54 9.28 -9.92
CA PRO A 181 -12.02 7.93 -9.73
C PRO A 181 -10.50 7.79 -10.00
N GLU A 182 -9.94 8.67 -10.83
CA GLU A 182 -8.51 8.79 -11.15
C GLU A 182 -7.67 9.32 -9.97
N SER A 183 -8.29 10.00 -9.00
CA SER A 183 -7.59 10.61 -7.87
C SER A 183 -7.34 9.65 -6.70
N ILE A 184 -7.88 8.43 -6.76
CA ILE A 184 -7.92 7.49 -5.63
C ILE A 184 -7.13 6.23 -5.98
N LEU A 185 -5.98 6.04 -5.34
CA LEU A 185 -5.14 4.85 -5.47
C LEU A 185 -5.29 3.97 -4.23
N VAL A 186 -6.18 2.97 -4.26
CA VAL A 186 -6.33 2.08 -3.10
C VAL A 186 -5.06 1.28 -2.89
N HIS A 187 -4.61 1.13 -1.66
CA HIS A 187 -3.52 0.21 -1.33
C HIS A 187 -4.11 -1.12 -0.83
N GLY A 188 -3.61 -2.24 -1.36
CA GLY A 188 -3.98 -3.60 -0.97
C GLY A 188 -3.38 -4.02 0.37
N SER A 189 -3.95 -5.05 1.01
CA SER A 189 -3.38 -5.59 2.25
C SER A 189 -1.97 -6.15 2.04
N TYR A 190 -1.02 -5.79 2.91
CA TYR A 190 0.32 -6.36 2.98
C TYR A 190 0.36 -7.86 3.31
N LEU A 191 -0.78 -8.49 3.63
CA LEU A 191 -0.88 -9.93 3.79
C LEU A 191 -0.90 -10.68 2.45
N ILE A 192 -1.32 -10.01 1.38
CA ILE A 192 -1.44 -10.59 0.04
C ILE A 192 -0.06 -10.97 -0.48
N ASN A 193 0.10 -12.25 -0.85
CA ASN A 193 1.25 -12.72 -1.61
C ASN A 193 0.76 -13.70 -2.68
N LEU A 194 0.46 -13.17 -3.86
CA LEU A 194 -0.08 -13.92 -5.00
C LEU A 194 0.96 -14.87 -5.62
N GLY A 195 2.24 -14.59 -5.42
CA GLY A 195 3.34 -15.40 -5.95
C GLY A 195 3.50 -16.78 -5.32
N VAL A 196 2.94 -17.02 -4.12
CA VAL A 196 3.07 -18.31 -3.41
C VAL A 196 1.83 -18.67 -2.59
N LYS A 197 1.27 -17.74 -1.81
CA LYS A 197 0.15 -17.99 -0.89
C LYS A 197 -1.20 -17.86 -1.61
N TRP A 198 -1.36 -18.61 -2.69
CA TRP A 198 -2.44 -18.42 -3.68
C TRP A 198 -3.84 -18.29 -3.07
N LYS A 199 -4.35 -19.34 -2.42
CA LYS A 199 -5.78 -19.44 -2.08
C LYS A 199 -6.28 -18.29 -1.21
N VAL A 200 -5.60 -17.99 -0.11
CA VAL A 200 -6.05 -16.93 0.80
C VAL A 200 -5.74 -15.53 0.25
N SER A 201 -4.64 -15.38 -0.48
CA SER A 201 -4.26 -14.10 -1.08
C SER A 201 -5.18 -13.71 -2.22
N TYR A 202 -5.55 -14.66 -3.08
CA TYR A 202 -6.47 -14.43 -4.20
C TYR A 202 -7.86 -14.03 -3.71
N GLU A 203 -8.40 -14.71 -2.69
CA GLU A 203 -9.70 -14.32 -2.13
C GLU A 203 -9.68 -12.91 -1.52
N CYS A 204 -8.57 -12.54 -0.84
CA CYS A 204 -8.40 -11.19 -0.31
C CYS A 204 -8.28 -10.15 -1.43
N PHE A 205 -7.47 -10.44 -2.45
CA PHE A 205 -7.26 -9.60 -3.63
C PHE A 205 -8.56 -9.36 -4.40
N LYS A 206 -9.35 -10.42 -4.60
CA LYS A 206 -10.68 -10.33 -5.23
C LYS A 206 -11.67 -9.52 -4.39
N ASP A 207 -11.72 -9.71 -3.07
CA ASP A 207 -12.58 -8.92 -2.17
C ASP A 207 -12.20 -7.43 -2.21
N ASP A 208 -10.90 -7.10 -2.17
CA ASP A 208 -10.42 -5.73 -2.24
C ASP A 208 -10.80 -5.04 -3.56
N ILE A 209 -10.63 -5.73 -4.69
CA ILE A 209 -10.98 -5.21 -6.02
C ILE A 209 -12.50 -5.06 -6.18
N ALA A 210 -13.29 -6.02 -5.67
CA ALA A 210 -14.75 -5.92 -5.66
C ALA A 210 -15.23 -4.71 -4.84
N ARG A 211 -14.57 -4.41 -3.71
CA ARG A 211 -14.85 -3.22 -2.89
C ARG A 211 -14.50 -1.93 -3.60
N CYS A 212 -13.39 -1.89 -4.33
CA CYS A 212 -13.05 -0.74 -5.18
C CYS A 212 -14.18 -0.47 -6.18
N HIS A 213 -14.63 -1.51 -6.89
CA HIS A 213 -15.73 -1.42 -7.85
C HIS A 213 -17.03 -0.92 -7.19
N GLN A 214 -17.41 -1.48 -6.03
CA GLN A 214 -18.59 -1.07 -5.27
C GLN A 214 -18.58 0.41 -4.89
N LEU A 215 -17.41 0.94 -4.53
CA LEU A 215 -17.20 2.35 -4.17
C LEU A 215 -17.05 3.27 -5.39
N GLY A 216 -16.92 2.72 -6.60
CA GLY A 216 -16.65 3.50 -7.82
C GLY A 216 -15.17 3.89 -8.02
N ILE A 217 -14.28 3.29 -7.23
CA ILE A 217 -12.82 3.47 -7.36
C ILE A 217 -12.30 2.62 -8.52
N LYS A 218 -11.37 3.17 -9.32
CA LYS A 218 -10.84 2.50 -10.51
C LYS A 218 -9.41 1.99 -10.34
N LEU A 219 -8.61 2.50 -9.40
CA LEU A 219 -7.21 2.10 -9.24
C LEU A 219 -7.01 1.30 -7.95
N TYR A 220 -6.49 0.08 -8.08
CA TYR A 220 -6.12 -0.79 -6.97
C TYR A 220 -4.63 -1.15 -7.03
N ASN A 221 -3.85 -0.52 -6.16
CA ASN A 221 -2.42 -0.75 -5.98
C ASN A 221 -2.12 -1.87 -4.99
N TRP A 222 -1.13 -2.70 -5.27
CA TRP A 222 -0.61 -3.67 -4.29
C TRP A 222 0.82 -4.10 -4.60
N HIS A 223 1.46 -4.67 -3.58
CA HIS A 223 2.77 -5.31 -3.73
C HIS A 223 2.63 -6.71 -4.36
N PRO A 224 3.35 -7.04 -5.45
CA PRO A 224 3.22 -8.32 -6.14
C PRO A 224 3.56 -9.53 -5.25
N GLY A 225 4.44 -9.35 -4.26
CA GLY A 225 4.72 -10.31 -3.21
C GLY A 225 6.15 -10.84 -3.23
N SER A 226 6.30 -12.11 -2.80
CA SER A 226 7.61 -12.74 -2.65
C SER A 226 7.51 -14.24 -2.95
N THR A 227 8.52 -14.78 -3.63
CA THR A 227 8.67 -16.22 -3.84
C THR A 227 8.93 -16.97 -2.53
N VAL A 228 9.35 -16.28 -1.46
CA VAL A 228 9.81 -16.85 -0.17
C VAL A 228 10.77 -18.04 -0.30
N GLY A 229 11.44 -18.19 -1.45
CA GLY A 229 12.29 -19.34 -1.78
C GLY A 229 11.55 -20.63 -2.14
N ALA A 230 10.22 -20.57 -2.32
CA ALA A 230 9.37 -21.72 -2.64
C ALA A 230 9.17 -21.97 -4.14
N CYS A 231 9.50 -21.00 -4.99
CA CYS A 231 9.40 -21.07 -6.45
C CYS A 231 10.41 -20.11 -7.11
N THR A 232 10.59 -20.21 -8.42
CA THR A 232 11.34 -19.20 -9.18
C THR A 232 10.55 -17.90 -9.31
N LYS A 233 11.23 -16.81 -9.68
CA LYS A 233 10.54 -15.54 -9.94
C LYS A 233 9.56 -15.66 -11.10
N GLU A 234 9.94 -16.38 -12.17
CA GLU A 234 9.12 -16.59 -13.36
C GLU A 234 7.83 -17.38 -13.04
N GLU A 235 7.93 -18.41 -12.20
CA GLU A 235 6.75 -19.14 -11.70
C GLU A 235 5.82 -18.21 -10.89
N SER A 236 6.40 -17.37 -10.04
CA SER A 236 5.67 -16.35 -9.28
C SER A 236 5.00 -15.31 -10.19
N PHE A 237 5.67 -14.86 -11.25
CA PHE A 237 5.10 -13.93 -12.24
C PHE A 237 3.87 -14.53 -12.92
N ALA A 238 3.96 -15.81 -13.32
CA ALA A 238 2.84 -16.53 -13.92
C ALA A 238 1.65 -16.67 -12.97
N LEU A 239 1.89 -16.89 -11.67
CA LEU A 239 0.84 -16.88 -10.65
C LEU A 239 0.22 -15.49 -10.52
N ILE A 240 1.01 -14.44 -10.34
CA ILE A 240 0.50 -13.06 -10.24
C ILE A 240 -0.34 -12.69 -11.46
N ALA A 241 0.15 -12.96 -12.67
CA ALA A 241 -0.60 -12.70 -13.90
C ALA A 241 -1.90 -13.52 -13.98
N LYS A 242 -1.88 -14.80 -13.56
CA LYS A 242 -3.09 -15.61 -13.46
C LYS A 242 -4.13 -14.98 -12.52
N ALA A 243 -3.71 -14.42 -11.39
CA ALA A 243 -4.62 -13.78 -10.43
C ALA A 243 -5.24 -12.52 -11.03
N ILE A 244 -4.44 -11.72 -11.72
CA ILE A 244 -4.90 -10.53 -12.45
C ILE A 244 -5.93 -10.94 -13.52
N ASN A 245 -5.60 -11.90 -14.38
CA ASN A 245 -6.48 -12.37 -15.45
C ASN A 245 -7.81 -12.91 -14.91
N GLN A 246 -7.77 -13.61 -13.76
CA GLN A 246 -8.98 -14.16 -13.16
C GLN A 246 -9.84 -13.06 -12.51
N VAL A 247 -9.25 -12.13 -11.75
CA VAL A 247 -10.03 -11.06 -11.12
C VAL A 247 -10.62 -10.09 -12.15
N HIS A 248 -9.90 -9.85 -13.25
CA HIS A 248 -10.38 -9.03 -14.36
C HIS A 248 -11.63 -9.60 -15.03
N LYS A 249 -11.78 -10.94 -15.06
CA LYS A 249 -13.00 -11.61 -15.54
C LYS A 249 -14.14 -11.50 -14.52
N ASP A 250 -13.80 -11.54 -13.24
CA ASP A 250 -14.76 -11.55 -12.13
C ASP A 250 -15.28 -10.15 -11.75
N VAL A 251 -14.47 -9.11 -11.88
CA VAL A 251 -14.78 -7.74 -11.48
C VAL A 251 -14.44 -6.77 -12.62
N PRO A 252 -15.41 -5.98 -13.10
CA PRO A 252 -15.20 -5.08 -14.21
C PRO A 252 -14.55 -3.76 -13.74
N GLU A 253 -14.02 -3.00 -14.72
CA GLU A 253 -13.60 -1.60 -14.61
C GLU A 253 -12.41 -1.25 -13.71
N VAL A 254 -12.12 -2.05 -12.67
CA VAL A 254 -10.98 -1.79 -11.78
C VAL A 254 -9.68 -2.19 -12.47
N ILE A 255 -8.73 -1.27 -12.44
CA ILE A 255 -7.37 -1.40 -12.94
C ILE A 255 -6.48 -1.85 -11.79
N THR A 256 -5.77 -2.95 -12.02
CA THR A 256 -4.78 -3.48 -11.09
C THR A 256 -3.44 -2.78 -11.32
N VAL A 257 -2.95 -2.08 -10.30
CA VAL A 257 -1.70 -1.32 -10.30
C VAL A 257 -0.62 -2.08 -9.50
N ILE A 258 0.44 -2.55 -10.16
CA ILE A 258 1.52 -3.30 -9.51
C ILE A 258 2.56 -2.30 -8.99
N GLU A 259 2.88 -2.34 -7.70
CA GLU A 259 3.93 -1.50 -7.15
C GLU A 259 5.32 -2.14 -7.28
N ASN A 260 6.36 -1.32 -7.52
CA ASN A 260 7.74 -1.77 -7.42
C ASN A 260 8.20 -1.88 -5.96
N MET A 261 9.23 -2.69 -5.71
CA MET A 261 9.63 -3.11 -4.36
C MET A 261 11.10 -2.81 -4.04
N ALA A 262 11.43 -2.57 -2.77
CA ALA A 262 12.75 -2.14 -2.32
C ALA A 262 13.89 -3.18 -2.34
N ASN A 263 13.60 -4.45 -2.02
CA ASN A 263 14.62 -5.41 -1.58
C ASN A 263 15.22 -6.24 -2.73
N ALA A 264 16.03 -5.60 -3.59
CA ALA A 264 16.64 -6.22 -4.76
C ALA A 264 17.58 -7.38 -4.40
N GLY A 265 17.71 -8.36 -5.31
CA GLY A 265 18.55 -9.55 -5.12
C GLY A 265 18.01 -10.57 -4.11
N SER A 266 16.78 -10.39 -3.63
CA SER A 266 16.12 -11.30 -2.70
C SER A 266 14.97 -12.09 -3.37
N ASN A 267 14.20 -12.81 -2.56
CA ASN A 267 12.97 -13.48 -2.97
C ASN A 267 11.80 -12.51 -3.23
N ILE A 268 11.99 -11.19 -3.10
CA ILE A 268 10.95 -10.19 -3.39
C ILE A 268 10.78 -10.03 -4.91
N VAL A 269 9.53 -10.00 -5.36
CA VAL A 269 9.15 -9.76 -6.76
C VAL A 269 8.88 -8.28 -6.97
N GLY A 270 9.17 -7.76 -8.17
CA GLY A 270 8.87 -6.36 -8.51
C GLY A 270 9.98 -5.38 -8.12
N THR A 271 11.17 -5.88 -7.78
CA THR A 271 12.31 -5.02 -7.42
C THR A 271 13.03 -4.47 -8.65
N ALA A 272 12.98 -5.20 -9.76
CA ALA A 272 13.52 -4.78 -11.04
C ALA A 272 12.38 -4.43 -12.01
N TRP A 273 12.60 -3.47 -12.90
CA TRP A 273 11.64 -3.14 -13.96
C TRP A 273 11.27 -4.34 -14.82
N SER A 274 12.22 -5.26 -15.05
CA SER A 274 12.00 -6.50 -15.79
C SER A 274 10.95 -7.41 -15.13
N ASP A 275 10.92 -7.46 -13.79
CA ASP A 275 9.91 -8.26 -13.06
C ASP A 275 8.50 -7.75 -13.37
N LEU A 276 8.31 -6.43 -13.35
CA LEU A 276 7.02 -5.78 -13.65
C LEU A 276 6.60 -6.01 -15.11
N SER A 277 7.52 -5.80 -16.05
CA SER A 277 7.26 -6.04 -17.48
C SER A 277 6.89 -7.50 -17.76
N SER A 278 7.58 -8.46 -17.14
CA SER A 278 7.32 -9.90 -17.30
C SER A 278 5.94 -10.29 -16.79
N ILE A 279 5.48 -9.69 -15.68
CA ILE A 279 4.11 -9.91 -15.20
C ILE A 279 3.09 -9.33 -16.19
N ILE A 280 3.30 -8.09 -16.66
CA ILE A 280 2.39 -7.40 -17.59
C ILE A 280 2.28 -8.15 -18.93
N GLU A 281 3.36 -8.73 -19.44
CA GLU A 281 3.37 -9.51 -20.68
C GLU A 281 2.38 -10.68 -20.61
N LEU A 282 2.31 -11.35 -19.46
CA LEU A 282 1.45 -12.51 -19.18
C LEU A 282 -0.01 -12.12 -18.88
N VAL A 283 -0.31 -10.85 -18.64
CA VAL A 283 -1.68 -10.36 -18.45
C VAL A 283 -2.42 -10.30 -19.80
N GLU A 284 -3.62 -10.86 -19.85
CA GLU A 284 -4.49 -10.90 -21.03
C GLU A 284 -5.03 -9.51 -21.36
N ASP A 285 -5.69 -8.86 -20.40
CA ASP A 285 -6.26 -7.52 -20.55
C ASP A 285 -5.26 -6.43 -20.12
N LYS A 286 -4.37 -6.07 -21.05
CA LYS A 286 -3.35 -5.03 -20.83
C LYS A 286 -3.94 -3.63 -20.61
N SER A 287 -5.22 -3.43 -20.92
CA SER A 287 -5.90 -2.14 -20.66
C SER A 287 -6.17 -1.91 -19.17
N ARG A 288 -6.20 -2.98 -18.36
CA ARG A 288 -6.50 -2.95 -16.91
C ARG A 288 -5.35 -3.39 -16.00
N VAL A 289 -4.12 -3.40 -16.49
CA VAL A 289 -2.91 -3.53 -15.65
C VAL A 289 -2.02 -2.30 -15.81
N ARG A 290 -1.50 -1.80 -14.68
CA ARG A 290 -0.66 -0.60 -14.59
C ARG A 290 0.42 -0.79 -13.52
N VAL A 291 1.24 0.23 -13.30
CA VAL A 291 2.34 0.25 -12.34
C VAL A 291 2.26 1.50 -11.47
N CYS A 292 2.56 1.33 -10.18
CA CYS A 292 2.87 2.41 -9.24
C CYS A 292 4.38 2.42 -9.01
N ILE A 293 5.00 3.60 -9.09
CA ILE A 293 6.40 3.78 -8.72
C ILE A 293 6.46 4.34 -7.29
N ASP A 294 7.03 3.61 -6.35
CA ASP A 294 7.43 4.13 -5.06
C ASP A 294 8.88 4.61 -5.12
N THR A 295 9.12 5.87 -4.75
CA THR A 295 10.45 6.50 -4.83
C THR A 295 11.46 5.92 -3.83
N CYS A 296 11.03 5.53 -2.63
CA CYS A 296 11.89 4.88 -1.63
C CYS A 296 12.26 3.47 -2.10
N HIS A 297 11.31 2.70 -2.63
CA HIS A 297 11.55 1.37 -3.19
C HIS A 297 12.48 1.42 -4.39
N THR A 298 12.26 2.37 -5.30
CA THR A 298 13.10 2.61 -6.47
C THR A 298 14.55 2.85 -6.05
N PHE A 299 14.75 3.75 -5.08
CA PHE A 299 16.06 4.07 -4.54
C PHE A 299 16.71 2.90 -3.79
N ALA A 300 15.93 2.20 -2.97
CA ALA A 300 16.40 1.05 -2.22
C ALA A 300 16.80 -0.12 -3.13
N ALA A 301 16.16 -0.27 -4.29
CA ALA A 301 16.48 -1.27 -5.31
C ALA A 301 17.70 -0.90 -6.18
N GLY A 302 18.26 0.30 -6.00
CA GLY A 302 19.49 0.75 -6.66
C GLY A 302 19.28 1.66 -7.87
N TYR A 303 18.06 2.13 -8.12
CA TYR A 303 17.79 3.13 -9.14
C TYR A 303 17.94 4.54 -8.54
N ASP A 304 18.95 5.27 -8.99
CA ASP A 304 19.23 6.61 -8.48
C ASP A 304 18.30 7.65 -9.10
N ILE A 305 17.71 8.51 -8.27
CA ILE A 305 16.82 9.60 -8.67
C ILE A 305 17.22 10.96 -8.04
N ARG A 306 18.37 11.02 -7.37
CA ARG A 306 18.78 12.17 -6.52
C ARG A 306 19.07 13.45 -7.31
N THR A 307 19.45 13.34 -8.57
CA THR A 307 19.74 14.49 -9.45
C THR A 307 18.82 14.48 -10.66
N ARG A 308 18.77 15.60 -11.40
CA ARG A 308 17.99 15.70 -12.64
C ARG A 308 18.42 14.65 -13.65
N GLU A 309 19.71 14.39 -13.76
CA GLU A 309 20.32 13.44 -14.68
C GLU A 309 19.98 12.00 -14.28
N THR A 310 20.13 11.64 -13.00
CA THR A 310 19.83 10.28 -12.54
C THR A 310 18.33 9.99 -12.56
N TYR A 311 17.49 10.98 -12.23
CA TYR A 311 16.04 10.89 -12.41
C TYR A 311 15.67 10.61 -13.88
N ALA A 312 16.17 11.42 -14.81
CA ALA A 312 15.89 11.24 -16.23
C ALA A 312 16.37 9.88 -16.76
N GLU A 313 17.55 9.43 -16.32
CA GLU A 313 18.09 8.09 -16.62
C GLU A 313 17.19 6.97 -16.11
N THR A 314 16.73 7.07 -14.87
CA THR A 314 15.86 6.07 -14.24
C THR A 314 14.50 5.99 -14.94
N MET A 315 13.89 7.14 -15.24
CA MET A 315 12.61 7.20 -15.96
C MET A 315 12.74 6.71 -17.41
N ARG A 316 13.86 7.00 -18.09
CA ARG A 316 14.11 6.43 -19.42
C ARG A 316 14.21 4.91 -19.39
N LYS A 317 14.92 4.33 -18.41
CA LYS A 317 14.99 2.87 -18.23
C LYS A 317 13.63 2.26 -17.90
N PHE A 318 12.81 2.95 -17.11
CA PHE A 318 11.45 2.52 -16.85
C PHE A 318 10.63 2.47 -18.14
N ASP A 319 10.71 3.51 -18.97
CA ASP A 319 10.00 3.54 -20.26
C ASP A 319 10.50 2.46 -21.24
N GLU A 320 11.81 2.25 -21.32
CA GLU A 320 12.42 1.22 -22.17
C GLU A 320 11.97 -0.21 -21.80
N VAL A 321 11.82 -0.50 -20.50
CA VAL A 321 11.55 -1.86 -20.01
C VAL A 321 10.06 -2.12 -19.78
N VAL A 322 9.36 -1.18 -19.14
CA VAL A 322 7.94 -1.31 -18.78
C VAL A 322 7.09 -0.52 -19.77
N GLY A 323 7.45 0.75 -20.00
CA GLY A 323 6.70 1.70 -20.81
C GLY A 323 5.87 2.68 -19.97
N ASN A 324 6.02 3.97 -20.23
CA ASN A 324 5.34 5.07 -19.53
C ASN A 324 3.82 4.93 -19.55
N LYS A 325 3.26 4.34 -20.62
CA LYS A 325 1.82 4.02 -20.76
C LYS A 325 1.25 3.11 -19.67
N TYR A 326 2.09 2.47 -18.85
CA TYR A 326 1.64 1.68 -17.71
C TYR A 326 1.71 2.43 -16.39
N LEU A 327 2.35 3.59 -16.31
CA LEU A 327 2.41 4.38 -15.08
C LEU A 327 1.01 4.91 -14.73
N ALA A 328 0.52 4.59 -13.53
CA ALA A 328 -0.80 5.03 -13.05
C ALA A 328 -0.80 5.61 -11.63
N GLY A 329 0.37 5.74 -11.00
CA GLY A 329 0.50 6.34 -9.68
C GLY A 329 1.97 6.40 -9.25
N VAL A 330 2.25 7.27 -8.27
CA VAL A 330 3.56 7.35 -7.63
C VAL A 330 3.37 7.47 -6.13
N HIS A 331 4.08 6.65 -5.37
CA HIS A 331 4.25 6.87 -3.93
C HIS A 331 5.48 7.74 -3.69
N LEU A 332 5.27 8.88 -3.04
CA LEU A 332 6.28 9.90 -2.77
C LEU A 332 6.86 9.68 -1.36
N ASN A 333 7.94 8.93 -1.31
CA ASN A 333 8.62 8.56 -0.07
C ASN A 333 10.12 8.86 -0.18
N ASP A 334 10.65 9.69 0.73
CA ASP A 334 12.11 9.79 0.89
C ASP A 334 12.62 8.52 1.59
N SER A 335 13.93 8.27 1.57
CA SER A 335 14.54 7.07 2.15
C SER A 335 15.44 7.40 3.31
N LYS A 336 15.28 6.71 4.44
CA LYS A 336 16.25 6.72 5.55
C LYS A 336 17.54 5.97 5.22
N ALA A 337 17.46 5.01 4.31
CA ALA A 337 18.56 4.14 3.93
C ALA A 337 19.29 4.66 2.68
N ASP A 338 20.55 4.28 2.52
CA ASP A 338 21.35 4.66 1.35
C ASP A 338 20.88 3.96 0.06
N LEU A 339 21.33 4.47 -1.09
CA LEU A 339 21.02 3.91 -2.42
C LEU A 339 21.39 2.42 -2.48
N GLY A 340 20.50 1.57 -2.98
CA GLY A 340 20.76 0.14 -3.10
C GLY A 340 20.86 -0.61 -1.77
N ALA A 341 20.42 0.00 -0.65
CA ALA A 341 20.48 -0.64 0.66
C ALA A 341 19.45 -1.76 0.86
N ASN A 342 18.53 -1.97 -0.09
CA ASN A 342 17.50 -3.01 -0.06
C ASN A 342 16.58 -2.94 1.19
N LYS A 343 16.37 -1.72 1.70
CA LYS A 343 15.58 -1.43 2.89
C LYS A 343 14.44 -0.49 2.55
N ASP A 344 13.23 -0.98 2.76
CA ASP A 344 12.01 -0.19 2.79
C ASP A 344 11.96 0.56 4.15
N LEU A 345 12.47 1.80 4.16
CA LEU A 345 12.50 2.66 5.34
C LEU A 345 12.18 4.10 4.93
N HIS A 346 10.90 4.42 4.86
CA HIS A 346 10.43 5.75 4.44
C HIS A 346 10.90 6.86 5.39
N GLU A 347 11.14 8.03 4.80
CA GLU A 347 11.44 9.31 5.47
C GLU A 347 10.54 10.42 4.89
N ASN A 348 10.36 11.48 5.68
CA ASN A 348 9.69 12.69 5.22
C ASN A 348 10.45 13.35 4.06
N ILE A 349 9.70 14.01 3.17
CA ILE A 349 10.19 14.59 1.91
C ILE A 349 11.39 15.51 2.15
N GLY A 350 12.52 15.22 1.50
CA GLY A 350 13.73 16.04 1.57
C GLY A 350 14.59 15.83 2.80
N LEU A 351 14.17 15.01 3.76
CA LEU A 351 14.90 14.78 5.01
C LEU A 351 15.69 13.47 5.02
N GLY A 352 15.57 12.67 3.96
CA GLY A 352 16.28 11.41 3.78
C GLY A 352 17.46 11.50 2.81
N LYS A 353 17.75 10.37 2.16
CA LYS A 353 18.88 10.18 1.25
C LYS A 353 18.53 10.46 -0.21
N ILE A 354 17.24 10.63 -0.54
CA ILE A 354 16.79 11.01 -1.88
C ILE A 354 16.87 12.52 -2.05
N GLY A 355 16.34 13.28 -1.08
CA GLY A 355 16.45 14.75 -1.04
C GLY A 355 15.47 15.49 -1.96
N LEU A 356 15.35 16.82 -1.77
CA LEU A 356 14.31 17.63 -2.41
C LEU A 356 14.40 17.71 -3.94
N THR A 357 15.60 17.61 -4.52
CA THR A 357 15.80 17.72 -5.97
C THR A 357 15.00 16.66 -6.74
N ALA A 358 14.96 15.43 -6.25
CA ALA A 358 14.21 14.34 -6.88
C ALA A 358 12.71 14.64 -6.93
N PHE A 359 12.15 15.08 -5.79
CA PHE A 359 10.74 15.41 -5.69
C PHE A 359 10.38 16.63 -6.53
N ARG A 360 11.27 17.62 -6.64
CA ARG A 360 11.09 18.72 -7.59
C ARG A 360 11.05 18.23 -9.04
N CYS A 361 11.91 17.28 -9.41
CA CYS A 361 11.88 16.69 -10.76
C CYS A 361 10.54 15.98 -11.02
N ILE A 362 10.07 15.17 -10.09
CA ILE A 362 8.76 14.47 -10.18
C ILE A 362 7.62 15.48 -10.32
N MET A 363 7.56 16.50 -9.46
CA MET A 363 6.50 17.51 -9.49
C MET A 363 6.51 18.40 -10.75
N ARG A 364 7.56 18.34 -11.57
CA ARG A 364 7.64 19.06 -12.86
C ARG A 364 7.61 18.13 -14.07
N ASP A 365 7.45 16.83 -13.85
CA ASP A 365 7.41 15.84 -14.92
C ASP A 365 5.99 15.74 -15.50
N PRO A 366 5.80 16.00 -16.81
CA PRO A 366 4.50 15.85 -17.47
C PRO A 366 3.89 14.44 -17.35
N LEU A 367 4.70 13.41 -17.10
CA LEU A 367 4.22 12.04 -16.84
C LEU A 367 3.42 11.92 -15.53
N MET A 368 3.46 12.92 -14.65
CA MET A 368 2.72 12.92 -13.38
C MET A 368 1.33 13.53 -13.48
N ALA A 369 0.98 14.10 -14.64
CA ALA A 369 -0.32 14.70 -14.88
C ALA A 369 -1.43 13.62 -14.90
N GLY A 370 -2.53 13.86 -14.17
CA GLY A 370 -3.69 12.96 -14.17
C GLY A 370 -3.49 11.60 -13.50
N ILE A 371 -2.41 11.43 -12.72
CA ILE A 371 -2.19 10.25 -11.88
C ILE A 371 -2.01 10.65 -10.40
N PRO A 372 -2.43 9.80 -9.45
CA PRO A 372 -2.28 10.04 -8.03
C PRO A 372 -0.81 9.97 -7.59
N LEU A 373 -0.34 11.04 -6.95
CA LEU A 373 0.94 11.15 -6.26
C LEU A 373 0.67 11.14 -4.76
N VAL A 374 1.09 10.09 -4.07
CA VAL A 374 0.64 9.77 -2.71
C VAL A 374 1.82 9.71 -1.75
N LEU A 375 1.80 10.54 -0.71
CA LEU A 375 2.73 10.46 0.42
C LEU A 375 2.38 9.26 1.32
N GLU A 376 3.38 8.45 1.65
CA GLU A 376 3.31 7.41 2.71
C GLU A 376 4.41 7.63 3.77
N THR A 377 4.77 8.90 3.92
CA THR A 377 5.82 9.36 4.80
C THR A 377 5.44 9.17 6.28
N PRO A 378 6.42 8.98 7.18
CA PRO A 378 6.15 8.80 8.60
C PRO A 378 5.40 9.97 9.23
N ALA A 379 4.38 9.66 10.04
CA ALA A 379 3.63 10.59 10.87
C ALA A 379 3.78 10.23 12.38
N PRO A 380 3.47 11.14 13.32
CA PRO A 380 3.63 10.86 14.76
C PRO A 380 2.71 9.72 15.28
N ASP A 381 3.14 9.01 16.32
CA ASP A 381 2.53 7.76 16.84
C ASP A 381 1.26 7.95 17.73
N SER A 382 0.91 9.18 18.12
CA SER A 382 -0.17 9.52 19.08
C SER A 382 -1.60 9.52 18.48
N PRO A 383 -2.68 9.43 19.29
CA PRO A 383 -4.04 9.19 18.80
C PRO A 383 -4.67 10.40 18.09
N ILE A 384 -4.42 10.49 16.78
CA ILE A 384 -5.04 11.31 15.71
C ILE A 384 -6.03 12.42 16.16
N PRO A 385 -5.55 13.60 16.60
CA PRO A 385 -6.28 14.85 16.42
C PRO A 385 -5.96 15.43 15.03
N ALA A 386 -6.67 16.48 14.62
CA ALA A 386 -6.47 17.19 13.33
C ALA A 386 -5.00 17.58 13.07
N GLU A 387 -4.18 17.66 14.11
CA GLU A 387 -2.75 17.91 14.08
C GLU A 387 -1.89 16.85 13.36
N HIS A 388 -2.31 15.59 13.18
CA HIS A 388 -1.49 14.62 12.41
C HIS A 388 -1.61 14.78 10.90
N LEU A 389 -2.69 15.41 10.42
CA LEU A 389 -2.74 15.89 9.03
C LEU A 389 -1.69 16.98 8.80
N SER A 390 -1.21 17.65 9.85
CA SER A 390 -0.26 18.76 9.70
C SER A 390 1.00 18.36 8.95
N ILE A 391 1.55 17.15 9.16
CA ILE A 391 2.78 16.76 8.46
C ILE A 391 2.54 16.62 6.97
N TRP A 392 1.48 15.92 6.56
CA TRP A 392 1.15 15.76 5.14
C TRP A 392 0.65 17.06 4.52
N THR A 393 -0.10 17.90 5.24
CA THR A 393 -0.45 19.25 4.79
C THR A 393 0.81 20.07 4.50
N LYS A 394 1.82 19.98 5.36
CA LYS A 394 3.09 20.67 5.19
C LYS A 394 3.93 20.09 4.06
N GLU A 395 3.99 18.77 3.90
CA GLU A 395 4.69 18.13 2.78
C GLU A 395 4.01 18.41 1.44
N ILE A 396 2.69 18.40 1.38
CA ILE A 396 1.92 18.82 0.20
C ILE A 396 2.26 20.27 -0.15
N ALA A 397 2.24 21.17 0.84
CA ALA A 397 2.62 22.57 0.65
C ALA A 397 4.08 22.72 0.17
N LEU A 398 5.01 21.95 0.73
CA LEU A 398 6.42 21.93 0.33
C LEU A 398 6.59 21.46 -1.12
N LEU A 399 5.91 20.40 -1.53
CA LEU A 399 5.94 19.90 -2.92
C LEU A 399 5.41 20.92 -3.92
N TYR A 400 4.40 21.69 -3.52
CA TYR A 400 3.91 22.83 -4.27
C TYR A 400 4.86 24.04 -4.28
N GLU A 401 5.57 24.28 -3.19
CA GLU A 401 6.57 25.34 -3.13
C GLU A 401 7.75 25.04 -4.07
N ILE A 402 8.36 23.85 -3.95
CA ILE A 402 9.59 23.52 -4.70
C ILE A 402 9.38 23.44 -6.21
N GLN A 403 8.18 23.05 -6.67
CA GLN A 403 7.87 22.98 -8.11
C GLN A 403 7.77 24.38 -8.73
N ALA A 404 7.40 25.39 -7.94
CA ALA A 404 7.14 26.75 -8.42
C ALA A 404 8.41 27.60 -8.51
N ILE A 405 9.52 27.11 -7.95
CA ILE A 405 10.82 27.79 -7.99
C ILE A 405 11.48 27.52 -9.34
N GLU A 406 11.94 28.57 -10.02
CA GLU A 406 12.67 28.47 -11.30
C GLU A 406 14.07 27.84 -11.15
N ASP A 407 14.65 27.34 -12.23
CA ASP A 407 15.90 26.56 -12.20
C ASP A 407 17.08 27.37 -11.64
N GLU A 408 17.21 28.65 -11.98
CA GLU A 408 18.30 29.51 -11.49
C GLU A 408 18.19 29.80 -9.99
N GLU A 409 16.96 29.92 -9.48
CA GLU A 409 16.69 30.22 -8.08
C GLU A 409 16.75 28.97 -7.20
N TRP A 410 16.44 27.80 -7.76
CA TRP A 410 16.44 26.52 -7.07
C TRP A 410 17.79 26.20 -6.42
N GLU A 411 18.88 26.38 -7.16
CA GLU A 411 20.22 26.07 -6.68
C GLU A 411 20.65 26.93 -5.49
N VAL A 412 20.10 28.15 -5.39
CA VAL A 412 20.35 29.08 -4.28
C VAL A 412 19.46 28.76 -3.08
N LYS A 413 18.16 28.48 -3.32
CA LYS A 413 17.17 28.35 -2.23
C LYS A 413 17.06 26.96 -1.59
N LYS A 414 17.44 25.89 -2.29
CA LYS A 414 17.15 24.51 -1.84
C LYS A 414 17.68 24.19 -0.44
N GLY A 415 18.86 24.72 -0.08
CA GLY A 415 19.46 24.53 1.24
C GLY A 415 18.65 25.18 2.36
N ASP A 416 18.26 26.45 2.17
CA ASP A 416 17.45 27.20 3.13
C ASP A 416 16.05 26.58 3.32
N ILE A 417 15.45 26.09 2.22
CA ILE A 417 14.16 25.41 2.24
C ILE A 417 14.27 24.12 3.04
N GLU A 418 15.29 23.30 2.81
CA GLU A 418 15.52 22.06 3.55
C GLU A 418 15.75 22.34 5.04
N GLU A 419 16.54 23.35 5.39
CA GLU A 419 16.79 23.71 6.79
C GLU A 419 15.52 24.18 7.50
N ARG A 420 14.75 25.07 6.87
CA ARG A 420 13.45 25.52 7.40
C ARG A 420 12.50 24.33 7.57
N TRP A 421 12.38 23.49 6.54
CA TRP A 421 11.50 22.33 6.57
C TRP A 421 11.88 21.35 7.68
N ARG A 422 13.17 21.06 7.84
CA ARG A 422 13.67 20.19 8.91
C ARG A 422 13.27 20.70 10.30
N LYS A 423 13.39 22.00 10.55
CA LYS A 423 12.95 22.63 11.81
C LYS A 423 11.45 22.48 12.04
N GLU A 424 10.63 22.72 11.01
CA GLU A 424 9.18 22.54 11.09
C GLU A 424 8.78 21.08 11.32
N ARG A 425 9.39 20.14 10.59
CA ARG A 425 9.15 18.70 10.77
C ARG A 425 9.52 18.24 12.17
N ASP A 426 10.71 18.60 12.66
CA ASP A 426 11.17 18.20 13.99
C ASP A 426 10.28 18.76 15.11
N ALA A 427 9.62 19.91 14.90
CA ALA A 427 8.63 20.44 15.83
C ALA A 427 7.32 19.62 15.85
N ILE A 428 6.93 19.02 14.71
CA ILE A 428 5.71 18.20 14.58
C ILE A 428 5.97 16.75 15.04
N ASN A 429 7.08 16.16 14.62
CA ASN A 429 7.44 14.78 14.91
C ASN A 429 8.93 14.71 15.34
N PRO A 430 9.22 14.99 16.63
CA PRO A 430 10.59 15.02 17.11
C PRO A 430 11.31 13.68 16.87
N PRO A 431 12.59 13.70 16.47
CA PRO A 431 13.38 12.48 16.33
C PRO A 431 13.36 11.68 17.64
N LYS A 432 13.05 10.39 17.56
CA LYS A 432 13.11 9.50 18.73
C LYS A 432 14.53 9.50 19.29
N GLU A 433 14.70 9.93 20.55
CA GLU A 433 15.99 9.86 21.23
C GLU A 433 16.51 8.41 21.18
N LYS A 434 17.75 8.24 20.69
CA LYS A 434 18.43 6.95 20.79
C LYS A 434 18.61 6.64 22.28
N LYS A 435 17.80 5.72 22.82
CA LYS A 435 17.99 5.21 24.19
C LYS A 435 19.44 4.80 24.34
N LYS A 436 20.19 5.48 25.21
CA LYS A 436 21.56 5.08 25.57
C LYS A 436 21.50 3.62 26.01
N PRO A 437 22.42 2.76 25.55
CA PRO A 437 22.48 1.38 26.01
C PRO A 437 22.62 1.42 27.53
N VAL A 438 21.65 0.80 28.23
CA VAL A 438 21.72 0.64 29.68
C VAL A 438 22.96 -0.19 29.95
N ALA A 439 23.98 0.44 30.53
CA ALA A 439 25.18 -0.25 30.96
C ALA A 439 24.74 -1.38 31.92
N ARG A 440 24.88 -2.64 31.49
CA ARG A 440 24.75 -3.78 32.39
C ARG A 440 25.79 -3.60 33.48
N GLY A 441 25.33 -3.19 34.66
CA GLY A 441 26.17 -3.02 35.84
C GLY A 441 26.94 -4.30 36.10
N LYS A 442 28.27 -4.19 36.13
CA LYS A 442 29.16 -5.25 36.61
C LYS A 442 28.78 -5.55 38.06
N THR A 443 28.18 -6.71 38.30
CA THR A 443 28.05 -7.28 39.64
C THR A 443 29.45 -7.42 40.23
N LYS A 444 29.72 -6.63 41.29
CA LYS A 444 30.95 -6.73 42.08
C LYS A 444 31.05 -8.14 42.67
N LYS A 445 31.99 -8.95 42.19
CA LYS A 445 32.42 -10.18 42.85
C LYS A 445 33.29 -9.76 44.04
N ALA A 446 32.71 -9.72 45.24
CA ALA A 446 33.44 -9.46 46.47
C ALA A 446 34.32 -10.68 46.80
N LYS A 447 35.63 -10.48 46.81
CA LYS A 447 36.61 -11.33 47.49
C LYS A 447 36.35 -11.23 49.00
N LYS A 448 36.21 -12.35 49.69
CA LYS A 448 36.54 -12.45 51.12
C LYS A 448 37.51 -13.63 51.26
N ALA A 449 38.69 -13.32 51.78
CA ALA A 449 39.76 -14.26 52.04
C ALA A 449 39.46 -15.08 53.30
N GLU A 450 40.15 -16.22 53.35
CA GLU A 450 40.26 -17.24 54.38
C GLU A 450 40.44 -16.68 55.80
N ASP A 451 39.84 -17.34 56.81
CA ASP A 451 40.61 -17.85 57.96
C ASP A 451 39.82 -18.91 58.74
N GLU A 452 40.60 -19.76 59.43
CA GLU A 452 40.43 -21.09 60.02
C GLU A 452 39.31 -21.34 61.07
N GLY A 453 39.01 -22.64 61.32
CA GLY A 453 38.65 -23.09 62.68
C GLY A 453 37.56 -24.16 62.87
N CYS A 454 37.92 -25.43 62.63
CA CYS A 454 37.48 -26.71 63.22
C CYS A 454 36.33 -26.80 64.27
N SER A 455 35.36 -27.70 64.05
CA SER A 455 34.81 -28.72 64.99
C SER A 455 33.62 -29.46 64.33
N HIS A 456 33.75 -30.72 63.88
CA HIS A 456 33.44 -32.00 64.55
C HIS A 456 31.94 -32.41 64.62
N ASP A 457 31.74 -33.70 64.30
CA ASP A 457 30.64 -34.64 64.57
C ASP A 457 29.35 -34.52 63.73
N GLU A 458 29.08 -35.44 62.80
CA GLU A 458 28.57 -36.84 62.91
C GLU A 458 27.03 -36.92 63.09
N ASP A 459 26.45 -37.81 62.27
CA ASP A 459 25.04 -38.24 62.10
C ASP A 459 24.05 -37.40 61.26
#